data_AF-A0A8T0U667-F1
#
_entry.id   AF-A0A8T0U667-F1
#
_cell.length_a   1.000
_cell.length_b   1.000
_cell.length_c   1.000
_cell.angle_alpha   90.00
_cell.angle_beta   90.00
_cell.angle_gamma   90.00
#
_symmetry.space_group_name_H-M   'P 1'
#
loop_
_entity.id
_entity.type
_entity.pdbx_description
1 polymer ?
#
loop_
_entity_poly.entity_id
_entity_poly.type
_entity_poly.pdbx_seq_one_letter_code
_entity_poly.pdbx_strand_id
1 'polypeptide(L)'
;MGTIGFPVTRTSRSLVAPSSATPQETLHLSVIDRVAGLRHLVRSLHVFDGRRGEAAVRTPAETLRAALGKALVDYYPLAGRFVEEDGEVRVACTAGGAWFVEAAAACTLEEVKHLDHPMVIPKEDLLPEPAPDVNPLDMPLMMQVTEFACGGFVVGLISVHTIADGLGAGQFINAVADYARGLPRPRVLPVWARDVIPAPSRIVSPPPRFDLLDLRYFTVDLSPEHIAKVKSSFFEATGQRCSAFDVCVAKTWQSRVRALRLDGDDPARPIHVCFFANTRHLLPQLAPGFYGNCFYT
;
A
#
# COMPACT_ATOMS: atom_id res chain seq x y z
N MET A 1 26.25 -21.07 -16.64
CA MET A 1 25.92 -19.68 -16.99
C MET A 1 25.43 -19.01 -15.71
N GLY A 2 26.25 -18.13 -15.12
CA GLY A 2 25.81 -17.38 -13.94
C GLY A 2 24.65 -16.46 -14.34
N THR A 3 23.56 -16.49 -13.59
CA THR A 3 22.51 -15.48 -13.72
C THR A 3 23.15 -14.11 -13.50
N ILE A 4 23.16 -13.27 -14.52
CA ILE A 4 23.57 -11.87 -14.39
C ILE A 4 22.54 -11.24 -13.46
N GLY A 5 22.90 -11.06 -12.19
CA GLY A 5 22.07 -10.35 -11.23
C GLY A 5 22.07 -8.86 -11.56
N PHE A 6 20.95 -8.20 -11.30
CA PHE A 6 20.83 -6.75 -11.35
C PHE A 6 20.91 -6.22 -9.91
N PRO A 7 22.12 -6.00 -9.35
CA PRO A 7 22.25 -5.63 -7.95
C PRO A 7 21.70 -4.23 -7.70
N VAL A 8 20.97 -4.09 -6.60
CA VAL A 8 20.56 -2.78 -6.05
C VAL A 8 21.50 -2.43 -4.91
N THR A 9 22.12 -1.26 -4.98
CA THR A 9 23.04 -0.75 -3.96
C THR A 9 22.36 0.37 -3.18
N ARG A 10 22.12 0.18 -1.89
CA ARG A 10 21.61 1.21 -0.99
C ARG A 10 22.73 2.18 -0.61
N THR A 11 22.57 3.45 -0.93
CA THR A 11 23.59 4.50 -0.82
C THR A 11 23.46 5.33 0.46
N SER A 12 22.25 5.50 1.00
CA SER A 12 21.99 6.29 2.21
C SER A 12 20.80 5.76 2.99
N ARG A 13 20.80 5.95 4.32
CA ARG A 13 19.66 5.68 5.20
C ARG A 13 19.51 6.78 6.23
N SER A 14 18.29 7.20 6.49
CA SER A 14 18.00 8.28 7.44
C SER A 14 16.52 8.35 7.78
N LEU A 15 16.19 9.05 8.86
CA LEU A 15 14.82 9.48 9.14
C LEU A 15 14.53 10.79 8.40
N VAL A 16 13.34 10.89 7.82
CA VAL A 16 12.79 12.14 7.28
C VAL A 16 11.76 12.66 8.26
N ALA A 17 12.13 13.70 9.00
CA ALA A 17 11.23 14.39 9.92
C ALA A 17 10.24 15.31 9.16
N PRO A 18 9.10 15.68 9.77
CA PRO A 18 8.25 16.75 9.27
C PRO A 18 9.05 18.04 9.02
N SER A 19 8.74 18.77 7.94
CA SER A 19 9.49 19.98 7.56
C SER A 19 9.21 21.20 8.45
N SER A 20 8.20 21.12 9.32
CA SER A 20 7.86 22.12 10.33
C SER A 20 7.35 21.43 11.59
N ALA A 21 7.23 22.18 12.68
CA ALA A 21 6.68 21.65 13.93
C ALA A 21 5.27 21.07 13.72
N THR A 22 5.02 19.92 14.35
CA THR A 22 3.74 19.21 14.34
C THR A 22 3.24 19.07 15.79
N PRO A 23 1.94 18.81 16.00
CA PRO A 23 1.43 18.45 17.32
C PRO A 23 2.24 17.31 17.94
N GLN A 24 2.52 17.43 19.24
CA GLN A 24 3.11 16.37 20.05
C GLN A 24 2.03 15.79 20.95
N GLU A 25 1.55 14.61 20.61
CA GLU A 25 0.41 13.97 21.27
C GLU A 25 0.42 12.46 21.00
N THR A 26 -0.47 11.74 21.66
CA THR A 26 -0.71 10.32 21.41
C THR A 26 -2.13 10.15 20.90
N LEU A 27 -2.27 9.64 19.68
CA LEU A 27 -3.57 9.52 19.01
C LEU A 27 -4.17 8.13 19.15
N HIS A 28 -5.48 8.11 19.43
CA HIS A 28 -6.26 6.88 19.45
C HIS A 28 -6.58 6.39 18.04
N LEU A 29 -6.48 5.08 17.86
CA LEU A 29 -6.88 4.38 16.66
C LEU A 29 -8.37 4.00 16.72
N SER A 30 -9.02 3.87 15.56
CA SER A 30 -10.41 3.41 15.53
C SER A 30 -10.51 1.94 15.92
N VAL A 31 -11.73 1.45 16.15
CA VAL A 31 -11.97 0.02 16.36
C VAL A 31 -11.51 -0.83 15.16
N ILE A 32 -11.66 -0.34 13.93
CA ILE A 32 -11.25 -1.08 12.73
C ILE A 32 -9.72 -1.12 12.66
N ASP A 33 -9.06 0.02 12.87
CA ASP A 33 -7.60 0.13 12.85
C ASP A 33 -6.93 -0.86 13.84
N ARG A 34 -7.57 -1.13 14.98
CA ARG A 34 -7.08 -2.00 16.05
C ARG A 34 -7.35 -3.50 15.84
N VAL A 35 -7.98 -3.90 14.75
CA VAL A 35 -8.14 -5.32 14.43
C VAL A 35 -6.76 -5.96 14.29
N ALA A 36 -6.48 -7.01 15.09
CA ALA A 36 -5.15 -7.64 15.16
C ALA A 36 -4.60 -8.07 13.79
N GLY A 37 -5.49 -8.50 12.88
CA GLY A 37 -5.12 -8.85 11.51
C GLY A 37 -4.56 -7.70 10.67
N LEU A 38 -4.77 -6.44 11.06
CA LEU A 38 -4.22 -5.26 10.37
C LEU A 38 -2.84 -4.85 10.89
N ARG A 39 -2.31 -5.52 11.92
CA ARG A 39 -0.96 -5.26 12.42
C ARG A 39 0.10 -5.98 11.58
N HIS A 40 0.19 -5.62 10.30
CA HIS A 40 1.16 -6.19 9.36
C HIS A 40 1.69 -5.13 8.38
N LEU A 41 2.80 -5.46 7.72
CA LEU A 41 3.46 -4.61 6.74
C LEU A 41 2.77 -4.74 5.37
N VAL A 42 2.24 -3.64 4.86
CA VAL A 42 1.75 -3.49 3.48
C VAL A 42 2.90 -2.95 2.64
N ARG A 43 3.12 -3.57 1.48
CA ARG A 43 4.24 -3.26 0.59
C ARG A 43 3.71 -2.83 -0.77
N SER A 44 4.25 -1.76 -1.34
CA SER A 44 3.97 -1.35 -2.72
C SER A 44 5.24 -0.87 -3.43
N LEU A 45 5.27 -1.08 -4.74
CA LEU A 45 6.31 -0.58 -5.64
C LEU A 45 5.63 0.32 -6.68
N HIS A 46 6.19 1.50 -6.89
CA HIS A 46 5.73 2.45 -7.90
C HIS A 46 6.88 2.75 -8.85
N VAL A 47 6.75 2.33 -10.10
CA VAL A 47 7.77 2.46 -11.14
C VAL A 47 7.50 3.72 -11.96
N PHE A 48 8.53 4.53 -12.17
CA PHE A 48 8.46 5.78 -12.92
C PHE A 48 9.55 5.83 -13.98
N ASP A 49 9.15 6.15 -15.21
CA ASP A 49 10.11 6.41 -16.28
C ASP A 49 10.94 7.67 -15.99
N GLY A 50 12.15 7.68 -16.55
CA GLY A 50 13.01 8.85 -16.54
C GLY A 50 12.39 10.01 -17.30
N ARG A 51 12.67 11.23 -16.86
CA ARG A 51 12.23 12.43 -17.59
C ARG A 51 12.86 12.44 -18.99
N ARG A 52 12.05 12.70 -20.01
CA ARG A 52 12.54 13.05 -21.35
C ARG A 52 12.85 14.55 -21.38
N GLY A 53 14.13 14.92 -21.52
CA GLY A 53 14.54 16.33 -21.63
C GLY A 53 15.72 16.70 -20.74
N GLU A 54 15.82 17.99 -20.39
CA GLU A 54 16.91 18.53 -19.57
C GLU A 54 17.03 17.86 -18.20
N ALA A 55 18.27 17.81 -17.69
CA ALA A 55 18.58 17.26 -16.38
C ALA A 55 17.80 18.00 -15.29
N ALA A 56 17.14 17.23 -14.41
CA ALA A 56 16.42 17.80 -13.28
C ALA A 56 17.41 18.46 -12.30
N VAL A 57 17.00 19.57 -11.69
CA VAL A 57 17.80 20.30 -10.68
C VAL A 57 18.08 19.45 -9.43
N ARG A 58 17.23 18.46 -9.14
CA ARG A 58 17.33 17.55 -8.00
C ARG A 58 17.12 16.11 -8.47
N THR A 59 17.75 15.17 -7.78
CA THR A 59 17.50 13.74 -8.00
C THR A 59 16.07 13.37 -7.57
N PRO A 60 15.51 12.25 -8.07
CA PRO A 60 14.29 11.66 -7.54
C PRO A 60 14.31 11.51 -6.01
N ALA A 61 15.40 10.99 -5.44
CA ALA A 61 15.55 10.82 -4.00
C ALA A 61 15.47 12.15 -3.23
N GLU A 62 16.21 13.17 -3.66
CA GLU A 62 16.19 14.51 -3.07
C GLU A 62 14.81 15.18 -3.16
N THR A 63 14.14 15.00 -4.31
CA THR A 63 12.80 15.54 -4.55
C THR A 63 11.78 14.90 -3.62
N LEU A 64 11.78 13.57 -3.53
CA LEU A 64 10.85 12.81 -2.70
C LEU A 64 11.13 12.96 -1.21
N ARG A 65 12.39 13.04 -0.79
CA ARG A 65 12.79 13.34 0.59
C ARG A 65 12.19 14.67 1.06
N ALA A 66 12.35 15.73 0.28
CA ALA A 66 11.82 17.05 0.61
C ALA A 66 10.28 17.08 0.60
N ALA A 67 9.67 16.38 -0.37
CA ALA A 67 8.21 16.29 -0.47
C ALA A 67 7.59 15.47 0.68
N LEU A 68 8.26 14.39 1.09
CA LEU A 68 7.88 13.57 2.23
C LEU A 68 7.91 14.40 3.52
N GLY A 69 8.98 15.17 3.76
CA GLY A 69 9.04 16.07 4.92
C GLY A 69 7.84 17.03 5.00
N LYS A 70 7.41 17.60 3.87
CA LYS A 70 6.20 18.45 3.81
C LYS A 70 4.92 17.66 4.05
N ALA A 71 4.77 16.51 3.40
CA ALA A 71 3.59 15.65 3.59
C ALA A 71 3.45 15.17 5.04
N LEU A 72 4.57 14.92 5.73
CA LEU A 72 4.58 14.55 7.15
C LEU A 72 4.19 15.70 8.09
N VAL A 73 4.01 16.93 7.61
CA VAL A 73 3.39 17.98 8.40
C VAL A 73 1.87 17.76 8.45
N ASP A 74 1.23 17.56 7.30
CA ASP A 74 -0.21 17.29 7.22
C ASP A 74 -0.55 15.91 7.76
N TYR A 75 0.30 14.92 7.49
CA TYR A 75 0.17 13.53 7.92
C TYR A 75 1.14 13.20 9.08
N TYR A 76 1.25 14.10 10.06
CA TYR A 76 2.17 13.94 11.20
C TYR A 76 2.11 12.60 11.95
N PRO A 77 0.98 11.85 12.02
CA PRO A 77 0.97 10.54 12.66
C PRO A 77 1.86 9.51 11.93
N LEU A 78 2.10 9.67 10.62
CA LEU A 78 3.02 8.81 9.86
C LEU A 78 4.50 9.04 10.24
N ALA A 79 4.82 10.17 10.88
CA ALA A 79 6.14 10.46 11.45
C ALA A 79 6.27 10.01 12.92
N GLY A 80 5.20 9.44 13.50
CA GLY A 80 5.19 8.93 14.87
C GLY A 80 5.72 7.51 15.00
N ARG A 81 5.44 6.89 16.14
CA ARG A 81 5.63 5.46 16.37
C ARG A 81 4.35 4.86 16.91
N PHE A 82 4.07 3.62 16.55
CA PHE A 82 3.06 2.89 17.29
C PHE A 82 3.61 2.50 18.66
N VAL A 83 2.76 2.63 19.66
CA VAL A 83 3.06 2.27 21.05
C VAL A 83 1.88 1.50 21.61
N GLU A 84 2.14 0.62 22.57
CA GLU A 84 1.10 0.00 23.37
C GLU A 84 1.01 0.70 24.72
N GLU A 85 -0.18 1.17 25.06
CA GLU A 85 -0.48 1.84 26.31
C GLU A 85 -1.85 1.36 26.80
N ASP A 86 -1.93 0.93 28.06
CA ASP A 86 -3.12 0.31 28.66
C ASP A 86 -3.71 -0.88 27.88
N GLY A 87 -2.86 -1.63 27.16
CA GLY A 87 -3.27 -2.76 26.32
C GLY A 87 -3.91 -2.36 24.99
N GLU A 88 -3.85 -1.08 24.60
CA GLU A 88 -4.31 -0.59 23.32
C GLU A 88 -3.16 -0.04 22.47
N VAL A 89 -3.17 -0.35 21.18
CA VAL A 89 -2.25 0.27 20.22
C VAL A 89 -2.67 1.72 19.97
N ARG A 90 -1.72 2.64 20.07
CA ARG A 90 -1.86 4.09 19.83
C ARG A 90 -0.73 4.59 18.93
N VAL A 91 -0.82 5.83 18.47
CA VAL A 91 0.25 6.48 17.68
C VAL A 91 0.85 7.64 18.48
N ALA A 92 2.06 7.44 19.00
CA ALA A 92 2.85 8.49 19.64
C ALA A 92 3.44 9.40 18.57
N CYS A 93 2.93 10.61 18.46
CA CYS A 93 3.31 11.61 17.45
C CYS A 93 4.45 12.48 17.99
N THR A 94 5.69 11.99 17.87
CA THR A 94 6.89 12.67 18.40
C THR A 94 7.73 13.36 17.34
N ALA A 95 7.21 13.50 16.11
CA ALA A 95 7.94 14.00 14.94
C ALA A 95 9.25 13.23 14.62
N GLY A 96 9.37 11.97 15.07
CA GLY A 96 10.55 11.13 14.88
C GLY A 96 10.84 10.76 13.42
N GLY A 97 9.90 11.02 12.52
CA GLY A 97 10.08 10.90 11.07
C GLY A 97 9.86 9.50 10.53
N ALA A 98 9.75 9.42 9.20
CA ALA A 98 9.62 8.17 8.46
C ALA A 98 11.01 7.65 8.04
N TRP A 99 11.18 6.33 7.97
CA TRP A 99 12.45 5.75 7.51
C TRP A 99 12.61 5.91 6.01
N PHE A 100 13.76 6.40 5.56
CA PHE A 100 14.03 6.71 4.17
C PHE A 100 15.38 6.15 3.72
N VAL A 101 15.35 5.37 2.63
CA VAL A 101 16.51 4.72 2.03
C VAL A 101 16.70 5.23 0.60
N GLU A 102 17.92 5.58 0.26
CA GLU A 102 18.31 5.87 -1.12
C GLU A 102 19.07 4.68 -1.68
N ALA A 103 18.81 4.35 -2.93
CA ALA A 103 19.45 3.23 -3.61
C ALA A 103 19.64 3.53 -5.10
N ALA A 104 20.54 2.78 -5.73
CA ALA A 104 20.79 2.84 -7.16
C ALA A 104 20.92 1.42 -7.73
N ALA A 105 20.45 1.25 -8.97
CA ALA A 105 20.67 0.07 -9.79
C ALA A 105 21.46 0.47 -11.04
N ALA A 106 22.52 -0.26 -11.35
CA ALA A 106 23.39 0.03 -12.50
C ALA A 106 22.77 -0.36 -13.86
N CYS A 107 21.54 -0.87 -13.86
CA CYS A 107 20.79 -1.22 -15.06
C CYS A 107 19.68 -0.20 -15.34
N THR A 108 19.11 -0.30 -16.53
CA THR A 108 17.94 0.47 -16.98
C THR A 108 16.65 -0.26 -16.62
N LEU A 109 15.52 0.46 -16.59
CA LEU A 109 14.20 -0.16 -16.46
C LEU A 109 13.88 -1.10 -17.63
N GLU A 110 14.34 -0.80 -18.84
CA GLU A 110 14.13 -1.64 -20.02
C GLU A 110 14.82 -3.00 -19.89
N GLU A 111 16.08 -3.03 -19.43
CA GLU A 111 16.82 -4.28 -19.19
C GLU A 111 16.14 -5.18 -18.15
N VAL A 112 15.41 -4.57 -17.20
CA VAL A 112 14.63 -5.30 -16.20
C VAL A 112 13.14 -5.42 -16.53
N LYS A 113 12.77 -5.19 -17.80
CA LYS A 113 11.41 -5.31 -18.32
C LYS A 113 10.38 -4.50 -17.51
N HIS A 114 10.75 -3.29 -17.11
CA HIS A 114 9.94 -2.39 -16.27
C HIS A 114 9.43 -3.05 -14.97
N LEU A 115 10.12 -4.09 -14.50
CA LEU A 115 9.74 -4.90 -13.35
C LEU A 115 8.41 -5.65 -13.51
N ASP A 116 8.05 -6.01 -14.75
CA ASP A 116 6.96 -6.94 -15.01
C ASP A 116 7.20 -8.30 -14.33
N HIS A 117 6.13 -8.98 -13.95
CA HIS A 117 6.22 -10.29 -13.32
C HIS A 117 6.55 -11.41 -14.33
N PRO A 118 7.42 -12.39 -13.97
CA PRO A 118 8.22 -12.44 -12.75
C PRO A 118 9.35 -11.41 -12.77
N MET A 119 9.47 -10.64 -11.68
CA MET A 119 10.48 -9.57 -11.56
C MET A 119 11.89 -10.17 -11.58
N VAL A 120 12.77 -9.59 -12.39
CA VAL A 120 14.18 -10.00 -12.46
C VAL A 120 15.01 -9.46 -11.29
N ILE A 121 14.62 -8.32 -10.72
CA ILE A 121 15.13 -7.82 -9.43
C ILE A 121 14.18 -8.31 -8.33
N PRO A 122 14.68 -8.98 -7.27
CA PRO A 122 13.86 -9.33 -6.12
C PRO A 122 13.16 -8.10 -5.54
N LYS A 123 11.85 -8.19 -5.29
CA LYS A 123 11.07 -7.06 -4.72
C LYS A 123 11.66 -6.50 -3.43
N GLU A 124 12.32 -7.34 -2.62
CA GLU A 124 12.91 -6.95 -1.33
C GLU A 124 14.13 -6.03 -1.50
N ASP A 125 14.80 -6.08 -2.66
CA ASP A 125 15.91 -5.18 -2.99
C ASP A 125 15.40 -3.79 -3.36
N LEU A 126 14.14 -3.69 -3.80
CA LEU A 126 13.45 -2.44 -4.17
C LEU A 126 12.60 -1.86 -3.03
N LEU A 127 12.54 -2.54 -1.89
CA LEU A 127 11.86 -2.08 -0.68
C LEU A 127 12.88 -1.64 0.37
N PRO A 128 12.51 -0.70 1.25
CA PRO A 128 13.38 -0.28 2.34
C PRO A 128 13.65 -1.45 3.29
N GLU A 129 14.92 -1.62 3.64
CA GLU A 129 15.29 -2.50 4.75
C GLU A 129 14.77 -1.93 6.08
N PRO A 130 14.46 -2.79 7.07
CA PRO A 130 14.08 -2.34 8.42
C PRO A 130 15.01 -1.27 8.98
N ALA A 131 14.44 -0.27 9.64
CA ALA A 131 15.24 0.69 10.40
C ALA A 131 15.98 -0.02 11.54
N PRO A 132 17.27 0.28 11.79
CA PRO A 132 18.00 -0.27 12.92
C PRO A 132 17.28 0.03 14.24
N ASP A 133 17.26 -0.95 15.14
CA ASP A 133 16.77 -0.82 16.52
C ASP A 133 15.29 -0.41 16.67
N VAL A 134 14.51 -0.44 15.58
CA VAL A 134 13.07 -0.20 15.61
C VAL A 134 12.36 -1.41 15.04
N ASN A 135 11.39 -1.94 15.79
CA ASN A 135 10.50 -2.98 15.26
C ASN A 135 9.77 -2.43 14.02
N PRO A 136 9.83 -3.11 12.85
CA PRO A 136 9.16 -2.65 11.63
C PRO A 136 7.67 -2.36 11.80
N LEU A 137 6.99 -3.08 12.70
CA LEU A 137 5.58 -2.84 12.98
C LEU A 137 5.35 -1.53 13.74
N ASP A 138 6.35 -1.02 14.47
CA ASP A 138 6.24 0.23 15.22
C ASP A 138 6.56 1.46 14.38
N MET A 139 7.06 1.26 13.15
CA MET A 139 7.34 2.31 12.17
C MET A 139 6.16 2.47 11.20
N PRO A 140 5.35 3.55 11.28
CA PRO A 140 4.17 3.69 10.42
C PRO A 140 4.48 3.72 8.93
N LEU A 141 5.64 4.26 8.55
CA LEU A 141 6.05 4.46 7.17
C LEU A 141 7.56 4.29 6.98
N MET A 142 7.90 3.53 5.95
CA MET A 142 9.25 3.40 5.40
C MET A 142 9.19 3.56 3.88
N MET A 143 10.18 4.25 3.31
CA MET A 143 10.27 4.52 1.87
C MET A 143 11.69 4.24 1.38
N GLN A 144 11.81 3.60 0.22
CA GLN A 144 13.05 3.50 -0.55
C GLN A 144 12.86 4.16 -1.91
N VAL A 145 13.84 4.93 -2.34
CA VAL A 145 13.92 5.44 -3.72
C VAL A 145 15.11 4.78 -4.40
N THR A 146 14.85 3.97 -5.43
CA THR A 146 15.88 3.29 -6.22
C THR A 146 15.97 3.92 -7.60
N GLU A 147 17.08 4.58 -7.91
CA GLU A 147 17.33 5.19 -9.22
C GLU A 147 18.03 4.21 -10.17
N PHE A 148 17.61 4.19 -11.44
CA PHE A 148 18.14 3.32 -12.49
C PHE A 148 19.01 4.11 -13.46
N ALA A 149 19.90 3.43 -14.19
CA ALA A 149 20.85 4.06 -15.11
C ALA A 149 20.18 4.88 -16.25
N CYS A 150 18.92 4.58 -16.60
CA CYS A 150 18.14 5.35 -17.56
C CYS A 150 17.48 6.62 -16.98
N GLY A 151 17.72 6.94 -15.70
CA GLY A 151 17.07 8.04 -14.98
C GLY A 151 15.64 7.73 -14.53
N GLY A 152 15.11 6.55 -14.86
CA GLY A 152 13.90 6.01 -14.23
C GLY A 152 14.15 5.66 -12.77
N PHE A 153 13.09 5.57 -11.98
CA PHE A 153 13.21 5.27 -10.55
C PHE A 153 12.02 4.47 -10.03
N VAL A 154 12.24 3.79 -8.91
CA VAL A 154 11.22 3.06 -8.18
C VAL A 154 11.06 3.67 -6.80
N VAL A 155 9.81 3.88 -6.38
CA VAL A 155 9.47 4.18 -4.99
C VAL A 155 8.91 2.92 -4.35
N GLY A 156 9.70 2.31 -3.48
CA GLY A 156 9.26 1.21 -2.63
C GLY A 156 8.72 1.73 -1.31
N LEU A 157 7.51 1.33 -0.95
CA LEU A 157 6.85 1.75 0.29
C LEU A 157 6.53 0.55 1.15
N ILE A 158 6.79 0.70 2.44
CA ILE A 158 6.26 -0.18 3.47
C ILE A 158 5.50 0.68 4.47
N SER A 159 4.24 0.34 4.72
CA SER A 159 3.44 0.95 5.78
C SER A 159 2.79 -0.12 6.63
N VAL A 160 2.37 0.23 7.84
CA VAL A 160 1.64 -0.70 8.70
C VAL A 160 0.15 -0.48 8.48
N HIS A 161 -0.58 -1.54 8.10
CA HIS A 161 -1.99 -1.44 7.69
C HIS A 161 -2.89 -0.80 8.76
N THR A 162 -2.52 -0.93 10.04
CA THR A 162 -3.16 -0.27 11.18
C THR A 162 -3.42 1.24 10.97
N ILE A 163 -2.56 1.99 10.27
CA ILE A 163 -2.73 3.46 10.18
C ILE A 163 -3.70 3.92 9.08
N ALA A 164 -3.82 3.13 8.00
CA ALA A 164 -4.56 3.50 6.80
C ALA A 164 -4.92 2.27 5.97
N ASP A 165 -6.10 2.30 5.34
CA ASP A 165 -6.43 1.35 4.26
C ASP A 165 -5.84 1.80 2.92
N GLY A 166 -6.11 1.03 1.85
CA GLY A 166 -5.58 1.32 0.51
C GLY A 166 -5.96 2.70 -0.04
N LEU A 167 -7.16 3.21 0.28
CA LEU A 167 -7.57 4.56 -0.14
C LEU A 167 -6.81 5.63 0.65
N GLY A 168 -6.63 5.43 1.95
CA GLY A 168 -5.83 6.31 2.79
C GLY A 168 -4.35 6.35 2.38
N ALA A 169 -3.76 5.19 2.11
CA ALA A 169 -2.39 5.08 1.61
C ALA A 169 -2.24 5.79 0.25
N GLY A 170 -3.20 5.60 -0.68
CA GLY A 170 -3.22 6.32 -1.95
C GLY A 170 -3.33 7.83 -1.79
N GLN A 171 -4.14 8.31 -0.83
CA GLN A 171 -4.25 9.73 -0.49
C GLN A 171 -2.90 10.32 -0.04
N PHE A 172 -2.19 9.62 0.84
CA PHE A 172 -0.87 10.01 1.30
C PHE A 172 0.17 10.04 0.17
N ILE A 173 0.22 9.01 -0.68
CA ILE A 173 1.13 8.95 -1.83
C ILE A 173 0.87 10.13 -2.78
N ASN A 174 -0.40 10.47 -3.01
CA ASN A 174 -0.78 11.64 -3.79
C ASN A 174 -0.34 12.96 -3.14
N ALA A 175 -0.41 13.08 -1.81
CA ALA A 175 0.07 14.26 -1.09
C ALA A 175 1.60 14.44 -1.23
N VAL A 176 2.37 13.37 -1.10
CA VAL A 176 3.82 13.39 -1.39
C VAL A 176 4.07 13.81 -2.84
N ALA A 177 3.30 13.27 -3.79
CA ALA A 177 3.43 13.63 -5.20
C ALA A 177 3.04 15.11 -5.48
N ASP A 178 2.01 15.64 -4.81
CA ASP A 178 1.61 17.05 -4.93
C ASP A 178 2.74 17.97 -4.47
N TYR A 179 3.36 17.68 -3.31
CA TYR A 179 4.53 18.42 -2.84
C TYR A 179 5.75 18.26 -3.74
N ALA A 180 5.97 17.06 -4.30
CA ALA A 180 7.06 16.82 -5.25
C ALA A 180 6.89 17.62 -6.54
N ARG A 181 5.64 17.89 -6.96
CA ARG A 181 5.30 18.80 -8.08
C ARG A 181 5.40 20.28 -7.72
N GLY A 182 5.66 20.62 -6.45
CA GLY A 182 5.81 22.00 -5.99
C GLY A 182 4.50 22.67 -5.57
N LEU A 183 3.41 21.91 -5.36
CA LEU A 183 2.19 22.50 -4.80
C LEU A 183 2.46 22.99 -3.37
N PRO A 184 1.79 24.07 -2.93
CA PRO A 184 1.97 24.60 -1.58
C PRO A 184 1.27 23.74 -0.50
N ARG A 185 0.30 22.92 -0.89
CA ARG A 185 -0.48 22.00 -0.04
C ARG A 185 -1.05 20.84 -0.87
N PRO A 186 -1.40 19.70 -0.28
CA PRO A 186 -2.02 18.60 -1.01
C PRO A 186 -3.44 18.98 -1.48
N ARG A 187 -3.89 18.34 -2.56
CA ARG A 187 -5.25 18.57 -3.10
C ARG A 187 -6.36 18.09 -2.16
N VAL A 188 -6.08 17.07 -1.37
CA VAL A 188 -6.95 16.56 -0.31
C VAL A 188 -6.19 16.66 0.99
N LEU A 189 -6.72 17.43 1.94
CA LEU A 189 -6.14 17.55 3.27
C LEU A 189 -6.52 16.32 4.10
N PRO A 190 -5.58 15.68 4.79
CA PRO A 190 -5.89 14.55 5.65
C PRO A 190 -6.75 14.98 6.83
N VAL A 191 -7.64 14.09 7.25
CA VAL A 191 -8.46 14.28 8.45
C VAL A 191 -8.24 13.11 9.40
N TRP A 192 -7.77 13.42 10.62
CA TRP A 192 -7.78 12.47 11.73
C TRP A 192 -9.12 12.50 12.45
N ALA A 193 -10.00 11.55 12.15
CA ALA A 193 -11.34 11.45 12.76
C ALA A 193 -11.70 10.00 13.09
N ARG A 194 -10.83 9.31 13.86
CA ARG A 194 -11.02 7.88 14.17
C ARG A 194 -12.23 7.62 15.08
N ASP A 195 -12.61 8.60 15.88
CA ASP A 195 -13.76 8.53 16.79
C ASP A 195 -15.11 8.51 16.06
N VAL A 196 -15.13 8.88 14.78
CA VAL A 196 -16.33 8.82 13.93
C VAL A 196 -16.70 7.38 13.55
N ILE A 197 -15.74 6.46 13.60
CA ILE A 197 -15.97 5.06 13.29
C ILE A 197 -16.72 4.41 14.47
N PRO A 198 -17.97 3.94 14.26
CA PRO A 198 -18.77 3.41 15.35
C PRO A 198 -18.16 2.13 15.91
N ALA A 199 -18.10 2.04 17.24
CA ALA A 199 -17.77 0.79 17.91
C ALA A 199 -18.86 -0.26 17.61
N PRO A 200 -18.49 -1.51 17.27
CA PRO A 200 -19.47 -2.56 17.09
C PRO A 200 -20.17 -2.85 18.43
N SER A 201 -21.48 -3.06 18.39
CA SER A 201 -22.29 -3.41 19.57
C SER A 201 -22.02 -4.83 20.09
N ARG A 202 -21.25 -5.63 19.35
CA ARG A 202 -20.86 -7.00 19.70
C ARG A 202 -19.37 -7.20 19.45
N ILE A 203 -18.72 -7.92 20.36
CA ILE A 203 -17.34 -8.37 20.19
C ILE A 203 -17.32 -9.29 18.97
N VAL A 204 -16.60 -8.86 17.93
CA VAL A 204 -16.37 -9.68 16.74
C VAL A 204 -15.49 -10.85 17.16
N SER A 205 -15.88 -12.08 16.79
CA SER A 205 -15.06 -13.27 16.99
C SER A 205 -13.61 -13.01 16.54
N PRO A 206 -12.60 -13.58 17.21
CA PRO A 206 -11.22 -13.44 16.75
C PRO A 206 -11.14 -13.85 15.28
N PRO A 207 -10.33 -13.15 14.47
CA PRO A 207 -10.19 -13.48 13.05
C PRO A 207 -9.80 -14.95 12.91
N PRO A 208 -10.31 -15.65 11.87
CA PRO A 208 -9.93 -17.04 11.63
C PRO A 208 -8.40 -17.13 11.55
N ARG A 209 -7.84 -18.14 12.22
CA ARG A 209 -6.42 -18.46 12.07
C ARG A 209 -6.24 -19.00 10.66
N PHE A 210 -5.52 -18.26 9.83
CA PHE A 210 -5.11 -18.76 8.53
C PHE A 210 -3.82 -19.56 8.71
N ASP A 211 -3.80 -20.79 8.22
CA ASP A 211 -2.55 -21.52 8.07
C ASP A 211 -1.65 -20.73 7.11
N LEU A 212 -0.39 -20.55 7.50
CA LEU A 212 0.61 -19.93 6.64
C LEU A 212 0.94 -20.90 5.50
N LEU A 213 0.17 -20.81 4.42
CA LEU A 213 0.44 -21.54 3.19
C LEU A 213 1.65 -20.90 2.47
N ASP A 214 2.53 -21.71 1.88
CA ASP A 214 3.57 -21.23 0.95
C ASP A 214 2.91 -20.78 -0.37
N LEU A 215 2.24 -19.63 -0.32
CA LEU A 215 1.56 -19.05 -1.47
C LEU A 215 2.58 -18.39 -2.39
N ARG A 216 2.55 -18.79 -3.66
CA ARG A 216 3.30 -18.13 -4.73
C ARG A 216 2.47 -16.99 -5.31
N TYR A 217 3.13 -15.85 -5.55
CA TYR A 217 2.52 -14.76 -6.31
C TYR A 217 2.32 -15.19 -7.76
N PHE A 218 1.14 -14.89 -8.28
CA PHE A 218 0.81 -15.08 -9.68
C PHE A 218 0.00 -13.88 -10.16
N THR A 219 0.39 -13.34 -11.31
CA THR A 219 -0.25 -12.19 -11.95
C THR A 219 -1.00 -12.67 -13.17
N VAL A 220 -2.22 -12.18 -13.36
CA VAL A 220 -3.06 -12.48 -14.53
C VAL A 220 -3.52 -11.16 -15.13
N ASP A 221 -3.24 -10.99 -16.42
CA ASP A 221 -3.77 -9.87 -17.18
C ASP A 221 -5.12 -10.24 -17.78
N LEU A 222 -6.16 -9.51 -17.37
CA LEU A 222 -7.49 -9.59 -17.96
C LEU A 222 -7.65 -8.39 -18.89
N SER A 223 -7.52 -8.64 -20.20
CA SER A 223 -7.60 -7.57 -21.19
C SER A 223 -8.99 -6.91 -21.23
N PRO A 224 -9.10 -5.63 -21.61
CA PRO A 224 -10.38 -4.95 -21.78
C PRO A 224 -11.33 -5.71 -22.71
N GLU A 225 -10.82 -6.33 -23.77
CA GLU A 225 -11.58 -7.12 -24.73
C GLU A 225 -12.13 -8.39 -24.07
N HIS A 226 -11.31 -9.07 -23.25
CA HIS A 226 -11.76 -10.23 -22.48
C HIS A 226 -12.87 -9.84 -21.51
N ILE A 227 -12.69 -8.73 -20.77
CA ILE A 227 -13.69 -8.22 -19.83
C ILE A 227 -14.99 -7.89 -20.57
N ALA A 228 -14.92 -7.18 -21.70
CA ALA A 228 -16.08 -6.82 -22.50
C ALA A 228 -16.82 -8.07 -23.01
N LYS A 229 -16.09 -9.07 -23.53
CA LYS A 229 -16.68 -10.33 -23.97
C LYS A 229 -17.45 -11.04 -22.86
N VAL A 230 -16.86 -11.15 -21.67
CA VAL A 230 -17.53 -11.80 -20.53
C VAL A 230 -18.77 -11.03 -20.09
N LYS A 231 -18.73 -9.69 -20.08
CA LYS A 231 -19.90 -8.85 -19.78
C LYS A 231 -21.03 -9.09 -20.79
N SER A 232 -20.72 -9.15 -22.08
CA SER A 232 -21.72 -9.42 -23.12
C SER A 232 -22.36 -10.79 -22.94
N SER A 233 -21.55 -11.85 -22.76
CA SER A 233 -22.08 -13.21 -22.54
C SER A 233 -22.93 -13.31 -21.26
N PHE A 234 -22.56 -12.59 -20.19
CA PHE A 234 -23.37 -12.53 -18.97
C PHE A 234 -24.72 -11.84 -19.22
N PHE A 235 -24.72 -10.73 -19.95
CA PHE A 235 -25.94 -10.02 -20.30
C PHE A 235 -26.86 -10.85 -21.21
N GLU A 236 -26.32 -11.52 -22.22
CA GLU A 236 -27.07 -12.41 -23.11
C GLU A 236 -27.73 -13.57 -22.35
N ALA A 237 -27.04 -14.15 -21.37
CA ALA A 237 -27.53 -15.30 -20.62
C ALA A 237 -28.53 -14.93 -19.51
N THR A 238 -28.45 -13.73 -18.94
CA THR A 238 -29.19 -13.36 -17.71
C THR A 238 -30.07 -12.13 -17.84
N GLY A 239 -29.87 -11.30 -18.86
CA GLY A 239 -30.47 -9.97 -18.98
C GLY A 239 -29.91 -8.93 -17.99
N GLN A 240 -28.96 -9.31 -17.13
CA GLN A 240 -28.37 -8.43 -16.10
C GLN A 240 -27.02 -7.86 -16.53
N ARG A 241 -26.65 -6.71 -15.97
CA ARG A 241 -25.34 -6.08 -16.19
C ARG A 241 -24.41 -6.39 -15.02
N CYS A 242 -23.11 -6.49 -15.32
CA CYS A 242 -22.06 -6.65 -14.33
C CYS A 242 -20.90 -5.66 -14.56
N SER A 243 -20.16 -5.37 -13.50
CA SER A 243 -19.00 -4.49 -13.50
C SER A 243 -17.73 -5.22 -13.98
N ALA A 244 -16.66 -4.48 -14.23
CA ALA A 244 -15.37 -5.10 -14.53
C ALA A 244 -14.84 -5.87 -13.30
N PHE A 245 -15.09 -5.34 -12.09
CA PHE A 245 -14.76 -6.00 -10.84
C PHE A 245 -15.42 -7.37 -10.71
N ASP A 246 -16.72 -7.48 -11.01
CA ASP A 246 -17.45 -8.75 -10.97
C ASP A 246 -16.81 -9.79 -11.90
N VAL A 247 -16.43 -9.38 -13.11
CA VAL A 247 -15.75 -10.25 -14.07
C VAL A 247 -14.39 -10.70 -13.53
N CYS A 248 -13.56 -9.77 -13.04
CA CYS A 248 -12.23 -10.09 -12.52
C CYS A 248 -12.29 -11.07 -11.35
N VAL A 249 -13.16 -10.81 -10.38
CA VAL A 249 -13.35 -11.68 -9.19
C VAL A 249 -13.88 -13.03 -9.62
N ALA A 250 -14.94 -13.10 -10.43
CA ALA A 250 -15.55 -14.36 -10.85
C ALA A 250 -14.57 -15.22 -11.66
N LYS A 251 -13.82 -14.64 -12.60
CA LYS A 251 -12.88 -15.40 -13.44
C LYS A 251 -11.66 -15.87 -12.64
N THR A 252 -11.15 -15.04 -11.74
CA THR A 252 -10.05 -15.44 -10.85
C THR A 252 -10.48 -16.54 -9.91
N TRP A 253 -11.66 -16.39 -9.29
CA TRP A 253 -12.20 -17.37 -8.36
C TRP A 253 -12.47 -18.72 -9.04
N GLN A 254 -13.16 -18.73 -10.19
CA GLN A 254 -13.38 -19.95 -10.98
C GLN A 254 -12.08 -20.65 -11.35
N SER A 255 -11.07 -19.89 -11.79
CA SER A 255 -9.77 -20.44 -12.18
C SER A 255 -9.04 -21.02 -10.98
N ARG A 256 -9.03 -20.32 -9.84
CA ARG A 256 -8.41 -20.79 -8.60
C ARG A 256 -9.06 -22.07 -8.09
N VAL A 257 -10.39 -22.12 -8.06
CA VAL A 257 -11.14 -23.31 -7.61
C VAL A 257 -10.81 -24.53 -8.48
N ARG A 258 -10.81 -24.37 -9.80
CA ARG A 258 -10.41 -25.46 -10.73
C ARG A 258 -8.96 -25.90 -10.51
N ALA A 259 -8.06 -24.96 -10.28
CA ALA A 259 -6.64 -25.24 -10.07
C ALA A 259 -6.36 -25.97 -8.75
N LEU A 260 -7.17 -25.74 -7.71
CA LEU A 260 -7.02 -26.41 -6.43
C LEU A 260 -7.29 -27.93 -6.49
N ARG A 261 -7.95 -28.42 -7.55
CA ARG A 261 -8.30 -29.85 -7.73
C ARG A 261 -8.79 -30.49 -6.43
N LEU A 262 -9.67 -29.78 -5.72
CA LEU A 262 -10.06 -30.15 -4.37
C LEU A 262 -10.55 -31.60 -4.34
N ASP A 263 -9.87 -32.45 -3.58
CA ASP A 263 -10.19 -33.88 -3.50
C ASP A 263 -11.56 -34.11 -2.84
N GLY A 264 -12.28 -35.11 -3.36
CA GLY A 264 -13.65 -35.46 -2.99
C GLY A 264 -14.68 -34.79 -3.91
N ASP A 265 -15.41 -35.60 -4.67
CA ASP A 265 -16.57 -35.23 -5.50
C ASP A 265 -17.76 -34.79 -4.64
N ASP A 266 -17.56 -33.88 -3.69
CA ASP A 266 -18.67 -33.19 -3.04
C ASP A 266 -18.96 -31.89 -3.79
N PRO A 267 -19.88 -31.89 -4.77
CA PRO A 267 -20.30 -30.68 -5.47
C PRO A 267 -20.96 -29.65 -4.53
N ALA A 268 -21.30 -30.03 -3.29
CA ALA A 268 -21.88 -29.13 -2.30
C ALA A 268 -20.84 -28.49 -1.37
N ARG A 269 -19.53 -28.75 -1.53
CA ARG A 269 -18.49 -28.13 -0.70
C ARG A 269 -18.55 -26.60 -0.82
N PRO A 270 -18.80 -25.86 0.27
CA PRO A 270 -18.85 -24.41 0.21
C PRO A 270 -17.46 -23.83 -0.04
N ILE A 271 -17.35 -22.94 -1.02
CA ILE A 271 -16.14 -22.16 -1.29
C ILE A 271 -16.51 -20.70 -1.17
N HIS A 272 -15.79 -19.97 -0.33
CA HIS A 272 -16.03 -18.55 -0.09
C HIS A 272 -15.00 -17.69 -0.83
N VAL A 273 -15.46 -16.55 -1.33
CA VAL A 273 -14.62 -15.46 -1.82
C VAL A 273 -14.91 -14.23 -0.95
N CYS A 274 -13.87 -13.61 -0.43
CA CYS A 274 -13.97 -12.43 0.43
C CYS A 274 -13.13 -11.30 -0.18
N PHE A 275 -13.61 -10.07 -0.05
CA PHE A 275 -12.89 -8.87 -0.47
C PHE A 275 -13.30 -7.69 0.41
N PHE A 276 -12.38 -6.76 0.60
CA PHE A 276 -12.64 -5.53 1.36
C PHE A 276 -13.51 -4.57 0.53
N ALA A 277 -14.60 -4.07 1.10
CA ALA A 277 -15.46 -3.06 0.50
C ALA A 277 -15.37 -1.74 1.26
N ASN A 278 -15.11 -0.63 0.57
CA ASN A 278 -15.07 0.71 1.15
C ASN A 278 -16.44 1.12 1.72
N THR A 279 -16.49 1.50 2.99
CA THR A 279 -17.74 1.88 3.67
C THR A 279 -17.83 3.37 3.99
N ARG A 280 -16.88 4.20 3.56
CA ARG A 280 -16.88 5.65 3.80
C ARG A 280 -18.19 6.33 3.38
N HIS A 281 -18.77 5.90 2.26
CA HIS A 281 -20.03 6.44 1.74
C HIS A 281 -21.26 6.15 2.62
N LEU A 282 -21.15 5.22 3.57
CA LEU A 282 -22.19 4.89 4.56
C LEU A 282 -22.07 5.76 5.83
N LEU A 283 -20.99 6.54 5.96
CA LEU A 283 -20.73 7.42 7.08
C LEU A 283 -20.80 8.87 6.60
N PRO A 284 -22.00 9.48 6.49
CA PRO A 284 -22.17 10.83 5.95
C PRO A 284 -21.41 11.92 6.71
N GLN A 285 -21.10 11.69 7.99
CA GLN A 285 -20.30 12.57 8.83
C GLN A 285 -18.78 12.47 8.55
N LEU A 286 -18.35 11.52 7.73
CA LEU A 286 -16.94 11.30 7.46
C LEU A 286 -16.43 12.29 6.42
N ALA A 287 -15.42 13.07 6.80
CA ALA A 287 -14.82 14.04 5.90
C ALA A 287 -14.12 13.35 4.71
N PRO A 288 -14.10 13.96 3.51
CA PRO A 288 -13.41 13.41 2.34
C PRO A 288 -11.92 13.09 2.55
N GLY A 289 -11.26 13.79 3.48
CA GLY A 289 -9.87 13.59 3.86
C GLY A 289 -9.59 12.43 4.81
N PHE A 290 -10.61 11.67 5.24
CA PHE A 290 -10.40 10.55 6.15
C PHE A 290 -9.55 9.45 5.50
N TYR A 291 -8.40 9.17 6.12
CA TYR A 291 -7.41 8.23 5.59
C TYR A 291 -7.21 6.98 6.44
N GLY A 292 -7.96 6.81 7.55
CA GLY A 292 -7.92 5.59 8.36
C GLY A 292 -8.57 4.39 7.68
N ASN A 293 -8.63 3.25 8.37
CA ASN A 293 -9.33 2.07 7.85
C ASN A 293 -10.86 2.29 7.92
N CYS A 294 -11.53 2.17 6.77
CA CYS A 294 -13.00 2.26 6.69
C CYS A 294 -13.53 1.32 5.60
N PHE A 295 -13.59 0.04 5.95
CA PHE A 295 -14.05 -1.03 5.06
C PHE A 295 -14.78 -2.13 5.85
N TYR A 296 -15.40 -3.04 5.11
CA TYR A 296 -16.00 -4.28 5.61
C TYR A 296 -15.54 -5.49 4.75
N THR A 297 -15.56 -6.70 5.30
CA THR A 297 -15.22 -7.97 4.61
C THR A 297 -16.33 -8.98 4.68
#